data_AF-A0A822Y8G3-F1
#
_entry.id   AF-A0A822Y8G3-F1
#
_cell.length_a   1.000
_cell.length_b   1.000
_cell.length_c   1.000
_cell.angle_alpha   90.00
_cell.angle_beta   90.00
_cell.angle_gamma   90.00
#
_symmetry.space_group_name_H-M   'P 1'
#
loop_
_entity.id
_entity.type
_entity.pdbx_description
1 polymer ?
#
loop_
_entity_poly.entity_id
_entity_poly.type
_entity_poly.pdbx_seq_one_letter_code
_entity_poly.pdbx_strand_id
1 'polypeptide(L)'
;MSSIRILVVLNPNLLQNRQWNQNPCGFNGVTCKDSRVSALDLSSILLASDFKFVASTLLSLEHLESLVLKRTNLTRNLSSASGSRCSEMLSKLDLAKNGLSGSVLDISHLSSCSSLKSLNLSRNSLGPLNGGKDGVWFHNETSETHLPVPL
;
A
#
# COMPACT_ATOMS: atom_id res chain seq x y z
N MET A 1 -15.15 -10.16 14.00
CA MET A 1 -13.88 -10.69 13.42
C MET A 1 -12.89 -9.59 13.02
N SER A 2 -13.33 -8.38 12.64
CA SER A 2 -12.44 -7.29 12.16
C SER A 2 -11.50 -6.71 13.24
N SER A 3 -11.94 -6.59 14.50
CA SER A 3 -11.10 -6.03 15.58
C SER A 3 -9.83 -6.84 15.83
N ILE A 4 -9.89 -8.18 15.73
CA ILE A 4 -8.73 -9.06 15.91
C ILE A 4 -7.65 -8.78 14.86
N ARG A 5 -8.04 -8.49 13.61
CA ARG A 5 -7.10 -8.22 12.51
C ARG A 5 -6.34 -6.91 12.73
N ILE A 6 -7.03 -5.87 13.20
CA ILE A 6 -6.41 -4.57 13.55
C ILE A 6 -5.42 -4.75 14.69
N LEU A 7 -5.83 -5.46 15.74
CA LEU A 7 -5.02 -5.67 16.93
C LEU A 7 -3.68 -6.35 16.60
N VAL A 8 -3.67 -7.37 15.73
CA VAL A 8 -2.42 -8.03 15.28
C VAL A 8 -1.47 -7.06 14.55
N VAL A 9 -2.01 -6.09 13.81
CA VAL A 9 -1.20 -5.05 13.14
C VAL A 9 -0.57 -4.11 14.18
N LEU A 10 -1.33 -3.71 15.20
CA LEU A 10 -0.90 -2.75 16.22
C LEU A 10 0.03 -3.37 17.27
N ASN A 11 -0.14 -4.66 17.54
CA ASN A 11 0.67 -5.40 18.49
C ASN A 11 0.81 -6.87 18.03
N PRO A 12 1.91 -7.22 17.36
CA PRO A 12 2.16 -8.58 16.87
C PRO A 12 2.21 -9.64 17.97
N ASN A 13 2.53 -9.25 19.21
CA ASN A 13 2.64 -10.17 20.34
C ASN A 13 1.29 -10.61 20.92
N LEU A 14 0.17 -10.07 20.42
CA LEU A 14 -1.17 -10.45 20.90
C LEU A 14 -1.51 -11.93 20.65
N LEU A 15 -0.88 -12.54 19.65
CA LEU A 15 -1.02 -13.98 19.39
C LEU A 15 -0.47 -14.83 20.56
N GLN A 16 0.56 -14.35 21.25
CA GLN A 16 1.21 -15.08 22.33
C GLN A 16 0.50 -14.92 23.68
N ASN A 17 -0.15 -13.78 23.94
CA ASN A 17 -0.71 -13.49 25.26
C ASN A 17 -2.25 -13.66 25.37
N ARG A 18 -2.91 -14.18 24.34
CA ARG A 18 -4.38 -14.33 24.24
C ARG A 18 -5.22 -13.09 24.64
N GLN A 19 -4.67 -11.88 24.51
CA GLN A 19 -5.36 -10.63 24.86
C GLN A 19 -6.21 -10.08 23.70
N TRP A 20 -7.10 -10.91 23.14
CA TRP A 20 -7.91 -10.60 21.96
C TRP A 20 -9.07 -9.62 22.20
N ASN A 21 -9.36 -9.31 23.47
CA ASN A 21 -10.50 -8.50 23.91
C ASN A 21 -10.15 -7.02 24.16
N GLN A 22 -9.01 -6.54 23.68
CA GLN A 22 -8.66 -5.14 23.83
C GLN A 22 -9.45 -4.29 22.82
N ASN A 23 -10.02 -3.18 23.31
CA ASN A 23 -10.70 -2.22 22.45
C ASN A 23 -9.64 -1.52 21.57
N PRO A 24 -9.70 -1.64 20.22
CA PRO A 24 -8.73 -1.01 19.33
C PRO A 24 -8.71 0.53 19.44
N CYS A 25 -9.78 1.14 19.95
CA CYS A 25 -9.88 2.60 20.12
C CYS A 25 -8.95 3.16 21.21
N GLY A 26 -8.35 2.31 22.06
CA GLY A 26 -7.40 2.73 23.09
C GLY A 26 -5.95 2.80 22.60
N PHE A 27 -5.66 2.38 21.38
CA PHE A 27 -4.30 2.33 20.85
C PHE A 27 -3.90 3.67 20.24
N ASN A 28 -2.62 4.02 20.40
CA ASN A 28 -2.07 5.19 19.75
C ASN A 28 -2.20 5.09 18.22
N GLY A 29 -2.56 6.20 17.58
CA GLY A 29 -2.80 6.24 16.15
C GLY A 29 -4.14 5.63 15.70
N VAL A 30 -5.01 5.19 16.61
CA VAL A 30 -6.36 4.71 16.28
C VAL A 30 -7.39 5.75 16.66
N THR A 31 -8.24 6.11 15.71
CA THR A 31 -9.42 6.95 15.95
C THR A 31 -10.67 6.12 15.71
N CYS A 32 -11.66 6.27 16.59
CA CYS A 32 -12.95 5.62 16.46
C CYS A 32 -14.10 6.60 16.39
N LYS A 33 -15.14 6.25 15.62
CA LYS A 33 -16.47 6.85 15.64
C LYS A 33 -17.47 5.76 15.98
N ASP A 34 -18.40 6.02 16.91
CA ASP A 34 -19.40 5.05 17.34
C ASP A 34 -18.82 3.68 17.73
N SER A 35 -17.68 3.70 18.44
CA SER A 35 -16.91 2.51 18.85
C SER A 35 -16.35 1.66 17.70
N ARG A 36 -16.29 2.19 16.48
CA ARG A 36 -15.69 1.54 15.30
C ARG A 36 -14.50 2.34 14.80
N VAL A 37 -13.45 1.64 14.38
CA VAL A 37 -12.24 2.26 13.84
C VAL A 37 -12.59 3.03 12.57
N SER A 38 -12.37 4.34 12.61
CA SER A 38 -12.64 5.27 11.51
C SER A 38 -11.38 5.87 10.92
N ALA A 39 -10.29 5.97 11.69
CA ALA A 39 -8.98 6.32 11.15
C ALA A 39 -7.84 5.56 11.82
N LEU A 40 -6.81 5.29 11.03
CA LEU A 40 -5.56 4.70 11.48
C LEU A 40 -4.40 5.56 10.97
N ASP A 41 -3.56 6.05 11.88
CA ASP A 41 -2.26 6.65 11.59
C ASP A 41 -1.17 5.84 12.30
N LEU A 42 -0.54 4.96 11.54
CA LEU A 42 0.55 4.10 11.99
C LEU A 42 1.89 4.55 11.42
N SER A 43 2.00 5.84 11.11
CA SER A 43 3.22 6.42 10.55
C SER A 43 4.44 6.05 11.39
N SER A 44 5.52 5.66 10.74
CA SER A 44 6.79 5.27 11.38
C SER A 44 6.74 4.01 12.25
N ILE A 45 5.62 3.28 12.32
CA ILE A 45 5.59 1.94 12.92
C ILE A 45 6.15 0.93 11.93
N LEU A 46 7.14 0.15 12.33
CA LEU A 46 7.75 -0.86 11.47
C LEU A 46 6.80 -2.06 11.31
N LEU A 47 5.99 -2.07 10.26
CA LEU A 47 5.14 -3.20 9.89
C LEU A 47 5.91 -4.27 9.13
N ALA A 48 6.91 -3.87 8.32
CA ALA A 48 7.78 -4.76 7.53
C ALA A 48 6.97 -5.88 6.83
N SER A 49 5.92 -5.48 6.10
CA SER A 49 4.88 -6.38 5.60
C SER A 49 4.58 -6.12 4.13
N ASP A 50 4.07 -7.13 3.44
CA ASP A 50 3.61 -6.99 2.06
C ASP A 50 2.25 -6.26 2.00
N PHE A 51 2.05 -5.46 0.95
CA PHE A 51 0.81 -4.70 0.76
C PHE A 51 -0.46 -5.56 0.75
N LYS A 52 -0.37 -6.82 0.31
CA LYS A 52 -1.46 -7.81 0.37
C LYS A 52 -2.09 -7.94 1.76
N PHE A 53 -1.25 -7.87 2.81
CA PHE A 53 -1.75 -7.97 4.18
C PHE A 53 -2.59 -6.76 4.54
N VAL A 54 -2.12 -5.55 4.23
CA VAL A 54 -2.86 -4.30 4.43
C VAL A 54 -4.17 -4.32 3.64
N ALA A 55 -4.14 -4.75 2.38
CA ALA A 55 -5.32 -4.81 1.52
C ALA A 55 -6.40 -5.76 2.07
N SER A 56 -6.01 -6.94 2.54
CA SER A 56 -6.94 -7.97 3.06
C SER A 56 -7.33 -7.78 4.54
N THR A 57 -6.77 -6.77 5.22
CA THR A 57 -7.07 -6.51 6.63
C THR A 57 -7.60 -5.09 6.83
N LEU A 58 -6.76 -4.08 6.64
CA LEU A 58 -7.05 -2.70 6.96
C LEU A 58 -7.98 -2.05 5.93
N LEU A 59 -7.74 -2.25 4.63
CA LEU A 59 -8.62 -1.66 3.61
C LEU A 59 -10.05 -2.21 3.73
N SER A 60 -10.21 -3.46 4.18
CA SER A 60 -11.52 -4.11 4.34
C SER A 60 -12.33 -3.69 5.57
N LEU A 61 -11.82 -2.74 6.37
CA LEU A 61 -12.51 -2.26 7.58
C LEU A 61 -13.70 -1.38 7.21
N GLU A 62 -14.90 -1.92 7.36
CA GLU A 62 -16.17 -1.35 6.91
C GLU A 62 -16.32 0.18 7.13
N HIS A 63 -15.91 0.70 8.28
CA HIS A 63 -16.11 2.11 8.68
C HIS A 63 -14.85 2.99 8.54
N LEU A 64 -13.80 2.48 7.89
CA LEU A 64 -12.52 3.18 7.79
C LEU A 64 -12.62 4.33 6.79
N GLU A 65 -12.38 5.56 7.26
CA GLU A 65 -12.40 6.78 6.45
C GLU A 65 -11.00 7.24 6.04
N SER A 66 -9.98 6.97 6.86
CA SER A 66 -8.60 7.41 6.64
C SER A 66 -7.59 6.36 7.08
N LEU A 67 -6.64 6.02 6.20
CA LEU A 67 -5.52 5.14 6.50
C LEU A 67 -4.19 5.82 6.14
N VAL A 68 -3.30 5.95 7.13
CA VAL A 68 -1.96 6.52 6.98
C VAL A 68 -0.94 5.49 7.46
N LEU A 69 -0.15 4.96 6.52
CA LEU A 69 0.90 3.97 6.73
C LEU A 69 2.24 4.49 6.19
N LYS A 70 2.57 5.74 6.50
CA LYS A 70 3.78 6.40 6.01
C LYS A 70 5.01 5.84 6.69
N ARG A 71 6.06 5.49 5.93
CA ARG A 71 7.34 4.98 6.48
C ARG A 71 7.17 3.75 7.38
N THR A 72 6.38 2.77 6.94
CA THR A 72 6.10 1.53 7.69
C THR A 72 6.83 0.30 7.13
N ASN A 73 7.66 0.49 6.10
CA ASN A 73 8.37 -0.57 5.37
C ASN A 73 7.40 -1.54 4.67
N LEU A 74 6.35 -0.99 4.04
CA LEU A 74 5.47 -1.78 3.17
C LEU A 74 6.17 -2.10 1.85
N THR A 75 6.08 -3.36 1.42
CA THR A 75 6.75 -3.87 0.23
C THR A 75 5.77 -4.50 -0.77
N ARG A 76 6.30 -4.90 -1.93
CA ARG A 76 5.57 -5.48 -3.07
C ARG A 76 4.66 -4.47 -3.77
N ASN A 77 3.81 -4.98 -4.65
CA ASN A 77 3.05 -4.20 -5.61
C ASN A 77 1.60 -3.96 -5.16
N LEU A 78 0.99 -2.94 -5.75
CA LEU A 78 -0.43 -2.62 -5.53
C LEU A 78 -1.35 -3.67 -6.16
N SER A 79 -0.89 -4.42 -7.17
CA SER A 79 -1.68 -5.49 -7.79
C SER A 79 -2.05 -6.64 -6.86
N SER A 80 -1.32 -6.78 -5.75
CA SER A 80 -1.70 -7.68 -4.65
C SER A 80 -3.02 -7.31 -3.93
N ALA A 81 -3.55 -6.10 -4.15
CA ALA A 81 -4.89 -5.71 -3.69
C ALA A 81 -6.02 -6.17 -4.62
N SER A 82 -5.73 -6.74 -5.80
CA SER A 82 -6.75 -7.25 -6.71
C SER A 82 -7.70 -8.22 -6.00
N GLY A 83 -9.01 -7.98 -6.10
CA GLY A 83 -10.04 -8.77 -5.42
C GLY A 83 -10.18 -8.52 -3.91
N SER A 84 -9.38 -7.61 -3.33
CA SER A 84 -9.56 -7.19 -1.94
C SER A 84 -10.71 -6.21 -1.82
N ARG A 85 -11.50 -6.37 -0.76
CA ARG A 85 -12.55 -5.41 -0.39
C ARG A 85 -11.90 -4.14 0.14
N CYS A 86 -12.49 -3.01 -0.19
CA CYS A 86 -12.15 -1.73 0.40
C CYS A 86 -13.38 -1.16 1.09
N SER A 87 -13.17 -0.39 2.16
CA SER A 87 -14.25 0.34 2.81
C SER A 87 -14.86 1.34 1.84
N GLU A 88 -16.18 1.34 1.78
CA GLU A 88 -16.95 2.31 1.01
C GLU A 88 -16.84 3.73 1.62
N MET A 89 -16.26 3.87 2.82
CA MET A 89 -16.04 5.16 3.48
C MET A 89 -14.61 5.68 3.30
N LEU A 90 -13.68 4.87 2.79
CA LEU A 90 -12.26 5.23 2.73
C LEU A 90 -12.06 6.38 1.75
N SER A 91 -11.76 7.56 2.30
CA SER A 91 -11.59 8.80 1.55
C SER A 91 -10.12 9.21 1.42
N LYS A 92 -9.26 8.75 2.34
CA LYS A 92 -7.83 9.08 2.37
C LYS A 92 -6.98 7.83 2.57
N LEU A 93 -6.02 7.64 1.68
CA LEU A 93 -5.00 6.59 1.75
C LEU A 93 -3.61 7.20 1.55
N ASP A 94 -2.77 7.20 2.58
CA ASP A 94 -1.38 7.64 2.51
C ASP A 94 -0.42 6.47 2.77
N LEU A 95 0.28 6.07 1.71
CA LEU A 95 1.28 5.00 1.71
C LEU A 95 2.68 5.53 1.37
N ALA A 96 2.92 6.82 1.59
CA ALA A 96 4.16 7.46 1.19
C ALA A 96 5.38 6.92 1.96
N LYS A 97 6.57 7.05 1.34
CA LYS A 97 7.86 6.67 1.94
C LYS A 97 7.94 5.18 2.32
N ASN A 98 7.42 4.30 1.46
CA ASN A 98 7.52 2.85 1.60
C ASN A 98 8.38 2.24 0.47
N GLY A 99 8.49 0.91 0.46
CA GLY A 99 9.16 0.14 -0.59
C GLY A 99 8.18 -0.47 -1.59
N LEU A 100 7.03 0.18 -1.85
CA LEU A 100 6.10 -0.31 -2.85
C LEU A 100 6.73 -0.17 -4.24
N SER A 101 6.62 -1.22 -5.05
CA SER A 101 7.26 -1.31 -6.36
C SER A 101 6.27 -1.85 -7.39
N GLY A 102 6.47 -1.55 -8.67
CA GLY A 102 5.60 -2.04 -9.74
C GLY A 102 5.20 -0.92 -10.69
N SER A 103 4.09 -1.13 -11.40
CA SER A 103 3.61 -0.15 -12.38
C SER A 103 2.67 0.86 -11.71
N VAL A 104 2.68 2.11 -12.17
CA VAL A 104 1.62 3.09 -11.90
C VAL A 104 0.24 2.57 -12.33
N LEU A 105 0.19 1.70 -13.35
CA LEU A 105 -1.07 1.05 -13.76
C LEU A 105 -1.69 0.17 -12.67
N ASP A 106 -0.88 -0.33 -11.72
CA ASP A 106 -1.36 -1.17 -10.62
C ASP A 106 -2.27 -0.41 -9.64
N ILE A 107 -2.31 0.93 -9.70
CA ILE A 107 -3.25 1.75 -8.92
C ILE A 107 -4.71 1.39 -9.24
N SER A 108 -4.99 0.90 -10.45
CA SER A 108 -6.32 0.41 -10.86
C SER A 108 -6.84 -0.74 -9.98
N HIS A 109 -5.96 -1.50 -9.30
CA HIS A 109 -6.35 -2.53 -8.34
C HIS A 109 -6.92 -1.97 -7.02
N LEU A 110 -6.85 -0.65 -6.81
CA LEU A 110 -7.53 0.06 -5.72
C LEU A 110 -8.92 0.57 -6.13
N SER A 111 -9.42 0.17 -7.30
CA SER A 111 -10.75 0.58 -7.81
C SER A 111 -11.92 0.18 -6.90
N SER A 112 -11.75 -0.80 -6.01
CA SER A 112 -12.75 -1.13 -4.99
C SER A 112 -12.90 -0.07 -3.90
N CYS A 113 -11.93 0.83 -3.74
CA CYS A 113 -12.00 2.00 -2.86
C CYS A 113 -12.76 3.15 -3.55
N SER A 114 -14.04 2.96 -3.81
CA SER A 114 -14.87 3.86 -4.63
C SER A 114 -14.99 5.30 -4.09
N SER A 115 -14.86 5.49 -2.78
CA SER A 115 -14.94 6.80 -2.12
C SER A 115 -13.60 7.52 -1.96
N LEU A 116 -12.51 6.96 -2.51
CA LEU A 116 -11.16 7.50 -2.31
C LEU A 116 -10.99 8.84 -3.01
N LYS A 117 -10.68 9.89 -2.22
CA LYS A 117 -10.47 11.27 -2.69
C LYS A 117 -9.01 11.68 -2.67
N SER A 118 -8.22 11.07 -1.79
CA SER A 118 -6.81 11.38 -1.62
C SER A 118 -6.00 10.10 -1.57
N LEU A 119 -5.05 9.99 -2.49
CA LEU A 119 -4.09 8.89 -2.56
C LEU A 119 -2.68 9.47 -2.60
N ASN A 120 -1.85 9.11 -1.63
CA ASN A 120 -0.45 9.50 -1.59
C ASN A 120 0.46 8.27 -1.69
N LEU A 121 1.13 8.14 -2.84
CA LEU A 121 2.12 7.09 -3.12
C LEU A 121 3.55 7.64 -3.23
N SER A 122 3.76 8.90 -2.85
CA SER A 122 5.06 9.56 -3.03
C SER A 122 6.20 8.82 -2.32
N ARG A 123 7.40 8.88 -2.91
CA ARG A 123 8.60 8.22 -2.38
C ARG A 123 8.42 6.70 -2.19
N ASN A 124 7.84 6.07 -3.22
CA ASN A 124 7.88 4.62 -3.47
C ASN A 124 8.64 4.38 -4.79
N SER A 125 8.81 3.12 -5.19
CA SER A 125 9.54 2.69 -6.39
C SER A 125 8.57 2.29 -7.53
N LEU A 126 7.58 3.14 -7.82
CA LEU A 126 6.60 2.90 -8.89
C LEU A 126 7.11 3.46 -10.23
N GLY A 127 7.08 2.64 -11.28
CA GLY A 127 7.48 2.99 -12.64
C GLY A 127 6.29 3.13 -13.60
N PRO A 128 6.49 3.72 -14.79
CA PRO A 128 5.41 3.93 -15.77
C PRO A 128 4.88 2.65 -16.43
N LEU A 129 5.66 1.56 -16.45
CA LEU A 129 5.28 0.26 -17.01
C LEU A 129 5.62 -0.86 -16.03
N ASN A 130 4.96 -2.02 -16.18
CA ASN A 130 5.28 -3.24 -15.44
C ASN A 130 6.80 -3.42 -15.44
N GLY A 131 7.38 -3.67 -14.28
CA GLY A 131 8.82 -3.92 -14.10
C GLY A 131 9.24 -5.23 -14.77
N GLY A 132 9.04 -5.33 -16.09
CA GLY A 132 9.83 -6.17 -16.96
C GLY A 132 11.28 -5.76 -16.76
N LYS A 133 12.14 -6.77 -16.60
CA LYS A 133 13.57 -6.65 -16.38
C LYS A 133 14.25 -6.25 -17.69
N ASP A 134 13.80 -5.14 -18.25
CA ASP A 134 14.09 -4.73 -19.60
C ASP A 134 14.30 -3.22 -19.50
N GLY A 135 15.36 -2.84 -18.78
CA GLY A 135 15.97 -1.54 -18.93
C GLY A 135 16.49 -1.45 -20.37
N VAL A 136 15.60 -1.13 -21.31
CA VAL A 136 16.00 -0.58 -22.60
C VAL A 136 16.43 0.85 -22.30
N TRP A 137 17.68 0.99 -21.89
CA TRP A 137 18.41 2.24 -21.98
C TRP A 137 18.41 2.60 -23.47
N PHE A 138 17.77 3.71 -23.84
CA PHE A 138 17.97 4.28 -25.16
C PHE A 138 19.44 4.70 -25.23
N HIS A 139 20.29 3.85 -25.81
CA HIS A 139 21.58 4.30 -26.31
C HIS A 139 21.28 5.24 -27.47
N ASN A 140 21.43 6.53 -27.20
CA ASN A 140 21.53 7.56 -28.22
C ASN A 140 22.85 7.35 -28.96
N GLU A 141 22.86 6.58 -30.05
CA GLU A 141 23.97 6.55 -30.99
C GLU A 141 23.70 7.58 -32.09
N THR A 142 24.35 8.73 -31.94
CA THR A 142 24.63 9.67 -33.03
C THR A 142 26.12 9.56 -33.36
N SER A 143 26.46 8.91 -34.48
CA SER A 143 27.62 9.26 -35.33
C SER A 143 27.73 8.35 -36.57
N GLU A 144 27.36 8.93 -37.71
CA GLU A 144 27.89 8.81 -39.07
C GLU A 144 28.97 7.78 -39.49
N THR A 145 28.69 7.19 -40.68
CA THR A 145 29.56 6.99 -41.88
C THR A 145 30.23 5.64 -42.22
N HIS A 146 30.16 5.38 -43.54
CA HIS A 146 30.95 4.51 -44.43
C HIS A 146 30.50 3.07 -44.72
N LEU A 147 29.77 2.92 -45.83
CA LEU A 147 29.63 1.70 -46.63
C LEU A 147 30.91 1.43 -47.45
N PRO A 148 31.37 0.18 -47.61
CA PRO A 148 32.32 -0.17 -48.66
C PRO A 148 31.60 -0.52 -49.97
N VAL A 149 32.12 0.00 -51.08
CA VAL A 149 31.75 -0.34 -52.46
C VAL A 149 32.52 -1.60 -52.87
N PRO A 150 31.88 -2.65 -53.41
CA PRO A 150 32.62 -3.80 -53.95
C PRO A 150 33.15 -3.50 -55.36
N LEU A 151 34.41 -3.91 -55.61
CA LEU A 151 35.05 -4.06 -56.93
C LEU A 151 34.50 -5.28 -57.66
#